data_AF-A0AAW6H254-F1
#
_entry.id   AF-A0AAW6H254-F1
#
_cell.length_a   1.000
_cell.length_b   1.000
_cell.length_c   1.000
_cell.angle_alpha   90.00
_cell.angle_beta   90.00
_cell.angle_gamma   90.00
#
_symmetry.space_group_name_H-M   'P 1'
#
loop_
_entity.id
_entity.type
_entity.pdbx_description
1 polymer ?
#
loop_
_entity_poly.entity_id
_entity_poly.type
_entity_poly.pdbx_seq_one_letter_code
_entity_poly.pdbx_strand_id
1 'polypeptide(L)'
;MKYGNFYDLESLTLLNRHEGCACSIKECDVEKVNRLISRMREDRERVGLPTAGDVVTYITRGGDYYPQAHIERGDDREVHICLLPQTPFCHENEKCTGYNTEGGPWVTTGPELLIPDGIRSKQFRMWGHTGRHRNGAVLFHTFVRAWKYTEPDPLYEKYTTKEWTRYLIECQPDIEPADAFVYRNEAFTLYSREELERLVGILHGKLFNGFRPGLFILWAYRMEWKELPAWEWNMLKADTHLSFLGISPVRIQTDHKRHIVTIYKKSE
;
A
#
# COMPACT_ATOMS: atom_id res chain seq x y z
N MET A 1 21.91 5.54 -13.19
CA MET A 1 20.45 5.48 -13.40
C MET A 1 20.13 4.10 -13.98
N LYS A 2 19.25 3.30 -13.37
CA LYS A 2 19.14 1.86 -13.69
C LYS A 2 18.23 1.51 -14.87
N TYR A 3 17.44 2.47 -15.38
CA TYR A 3 16.60 2.29 -16.57
C TYR A 3 16.66 3.58 -17.40
N GLY A 4 17.13 3.47 -18.64
CA GLY A 4 17.25 4.58 -19.58
C GLY A 4 15.89 5.07 -20.05
N ASN A 5 15.86 6.27 -20.64
CA ASN A 5 14.65 6.86 -21.22
C ASN A 5 14.06 6.02 -22.37
N PHE A 6 14.86 5.17 -23.01
CA PHE A 6 14.49 4.26 -24.07
C PHE A 6 15.28 2.96 -23.90
N TYR A 7 14.81 1.91 -24.54
CA TYR A 7 15.40 0.58 -24.48
C TYR A 7 16.11 0.25 -25.79
N ASP A 8 17.17 -0.55 -25.67
CA ASP A 8 17.71 -1.38 -26.75
C ASP A 8 17.31 -2.84 -26.52
N LEU A 9 17.64 -3.73 -27.46
CA LEU A 9 17.32 -5.15 -27.36
C LEU A 9 17.92 -5.79 -26.10
N GLU A 10 19.15 -5.44 -25.73
CA GLU A 10 19.85 -6.01 -24.59
C GLU A 10 19.16 -5.63 -23.27
N SER A 11 18.93 -4.34 -23.03
CA SER A 11 18.31 -3.82 -21.82
C SER A 11 16.86 -4.28 -21.65
N LEU A 12 16.07 -4.32 -22.73
CA LEU A 12 14.68 -4.81 -22.66
C LEU A 12 14.63 -6.33 -22.40
N THR A 13 15.53 -7.09 -23.01
CA THR A 13 15.68 -8.53 -22.76
C THR A 13 16.07 -8.80 -21.32
N LEU A 14 17.05 -8.06 -20.79
CA LEU A 14 17.51 -8.20 -19.42
C LEU A 14 16.38 -7.93 -18.42
N LEU A 15 15.66 -6.82 -18.59
CA LEU A 15 14.51 -6.47 -17.75
C LEU A 15 13.45 -7.58 -17.76
N ASN A 16 13.06 -8.06 -18.95
CA ASN A 16 12.02 -9.06 -19.08
C ASN A 16 12.43 -10.45 -18.62
N ARG A 17 13.73 -10.76 -18.58
CA ARG A 17 14.26 -11.98 -17.97
C ARG A 17 14.18 -11.94 -16.45
N HIS A 18 14.42 -10.79 -15.83
CA HIS A 18 14.46 -10.65 -14.37
C HIS A 18 13.09 -10.40 -13.75
N GLU A 19 12.28 -9.55 -14.38
CA GLU A 19 11.06 -8.99 -13.80
C GLU A 19 9.81 -9.30 -14.65
N GLY A 20 10.01 -9.67 -15.92
CA GLY A 20 8.94 -9.93 -16.88
C GLY A 20 8.53 -11.40 -16.99
N CYS A 21 7.61 -11.67 -17.92
CA CYS A 21 7.20 -13.02 -18.30
C CYS A 21 7.35 -13.27 -19.80
N ALA A 22 7.99 -12.35 -20.54
CA ALA A 22 8.15 -12.47 -21.99
C ALA A 22 9.03 -13.66 -22.34
N CYS A 23 8.56 -14.55 -23.22
CA CYS A 23 9.33 -15.72 -23.65
C CYS A 23 10.53 -15.35 -24.53
N SER A 24 10.42 -14.27 -25.31
CA SER A 24 11.49 -13.72 -26.14
C SER A 24 11.21 -12.25 -26.43
N ILE A 25 12.27 -11.46 -26.62
CA ILE A 25 12.19 -10.06 -27.02
C ILE A 25 12.83 -9.94 -28.40
N LYS A 26 12.20 -9.19 -29.30
CA LYS A 26 12.71 -8.85 -30.64
C LYS A 26 12.78 -7.34 -30.83
N GLU A 27 13.47 -6.90 -31.87
CA GLU A 27 13.58 -5.48 -32.24
C GLU A 27 12.21 -4.80 -32.38
N CYS A 28 11.21 -5.48 -32.95
CA CYS A 28 9.87 -4.92 -33.07
C CYS A 28 9.17 -4.68 -31.70
N ASP A 29 9.54 -5.41 -30.65
CA ASP A 29 9.07 -5.13 -29.28
C ASP A 29 9.73 -3.86 -28.74
N VAL A 30 11.04 -3.72 -28.96
CA VAL A 30 11.82 -2.55 -28.56
C VAL A 30 11.28 -1.28 -29.22
N GLU A 31 11.07 -1.33 -30.54
CA GLU A 31 10.48 -0.22 -31.30
C GLU A 31 9.10 0.18 -30.76
N LYS A 32 8.26 -0.81 -30.46
CA LYS A 32 6.91 -0.57 -29.93
C LYS A 32 6.95 -0.02 -28.50
N VAL A 33 7.81 -0.54 -27.61
CA VAL A 33 8.03 0.01 -26.26
C VAL A 33 8.49 1.46 -26.36
N ASN A 34 9.52 1.75 -27.16
CA ASN A 34 10.06 3.09 -27.29
C ASN A 34 9.05 4.07 -27.88
N ARG A 35 8.25 3.64 -28.87
CA ARG A 35 7.15 4.45 -29.41
C ARG A 35 6.08 4.76 -28.36
N LEU A 36 5.71 3.80 -27.52
CA LEU A 36 4.78 4.02 -26.41
C LEU A 36 5.37 5.01 -25.39
N ILE A 37 6.65 4.89 -25.06
CA ILE A 37 7.33 5.83 -24.14
C ILE A 37 7.30 7.25 -24.70
N SER A 38 7.60 7.44 -25.99
CA SER A 38 7.51 8.76 -26.64
C SER A 38 6.10 9.34 -26.56
N ARG A 39 5.07 8.55 -26.90
CA ARG A 39 3.67 9.00 -26.80
C ARG A 39 3.27 9.35 -25.37
N MET A 40 3.65 8.53 -24.39
CA MET A 40 3.40 8.82 -22.98
C MET A 40 4.03 10.16 -22.54
N ARG A 41 5.20 10.53 -23.07
CA ARG A 41 5.81 11.83 -22.80
C ARG A 41 5.03 12.96 -23.47
N GLU A 42 4.72 12.82 -24.75
CA GLU A 42 3.94 13.80 -25.50
C GLU A 42 2.55 14.06 -24.88
N ASP A 43 1.86 13.01 -24.44
CA ASP A 43 0.56 13.08 -23.77
C ASP A 43 0.63 14.02 -22.54
N ARG A 44 1.74 13.95 -21.79
CA ARG A 44 1.99 14.77 -20.59
C ARG A 44 2.45 16.18 -20.94
N GLU A 45 3.28 16.35 -21.95
CA GLU A 45 3.77 17.68 -22.37
C GLU A 45 2.64 18.58 -22.89
N ARG A 46 1.61 17.98 -23.51
CA ARG A 46 0.46 18.70 -24.07
C ARG A 46 -0.49 19.29 -23.02
N VAL A 47 -0.60 18.66 -21.85
CA VAL A 47 -1.65 18.99 -20.86
C VAL A 47 -1.02 19.24 -19.48
N GLY A 48 -1.37 20.34 -18.83
CA GLY A 48 -0.90 20.66 -17.47
C GLY A 48 -1.62 19.90 -16.34
N LEU A 49 -2.58 19.05 -16.68
CA LEU A 49 -3.45 18.32 -15.76
C LEU A 49 -2.92 16.88 -15.51
N PRO A 50 -3.40 16.20 -14.45
CA PRO A 50 -3.15 14.78 -14.25
C PRO A 50 -3.57 13.97 -15.49
N THR A 51 -2.66 13.14 -15.99
CA THR A 51 -2.84 12.42 -17.25
C THR A 51 -2.89 10.92 -17.02
N ALA A 52 -3.62 10.19 -17.88
CA ALA A 52 -3.65 8.73 -17.84
C ALA A 52 -2.24 8.13 -17.79
N GLY A 53 -2.06 7.10 -16.96
CA GLY A 53 -0.78 6.48 -16.66
C GLY A 53 0.00 7.12 -15.50
N ASP A 54 -0.34 8.33 -15.06
CA ASP A 54 0.32 8.98 -13.92
C ASP A 54 0.12 8.21 -12.60
N VAL A 55 0.94 8.54 -11.59
CA VAL A 55 0.84 7.97 -10.24
C VAL A 55 0.28 8.97 -9.25
N VAL A 56 -0.49 8.48 -8.29
CA VAL A 56 -1.03 9.28 -7.19
C VAL A 56 -0.62 8.64 -5.87
N THR A 57 -0.05 9.44 -4.97
CA THR A 57 -0.01 9.11 -3.54
C THR A 57 -1.34 9.54 -2.95
N TYR A 58 -2.19 8.56 -2.62
CA TYR A 58 -3.58 8.76 -2.22
C TYR A 58 -3.77 8.41 -0.75
N ILE A 59 -4.48 9.24 0.00
CA ILE A 59 -4.90 8.97 1.38
C ILE A 59 -6.41 9.08 1.47
N THR A 60 -7.09 8.02 1.93
CA THR A 60 -8.54 8.04 2.13
C THR A 60 -8.92 8.76 3.42
N ARG A 61 -10.19 9.15 3.55
CA ARG A 61 -10.78 9.68 4.80
C ARG A 61 -10.61 8.71 5.97
N GLY A 62 -10.59 7.41 5.67
CA GLY A 62 -10.36 6.34 6.62
C GLY A 62 -8.90 6.14 7.01
N GLY A 63 -7.96 6.94 6.48
CA GLY A 63 -6.53 6.87 6.76
C GLY A 63 -5.77 5.82 5.95
N ASP A 64 -6.38 5.18 4.96
CA ASP A 64 -5.68 4.20 4.12
C ASP A 64 -4.74 4.92 3.14
N TYR A 65 -3.45 4.58 3.20
CA TYR A 65 -2.38 5.15 2.40
C TYR A 65 -2.03 4.26 1.19
N TYR A 66 -2.17 4.82 0.00
CA TYR A 66 -1.86 4.17 -1.28
C TYR A 66 -0.73 4.94 -1.99
N PRO A 67 0.53 4.47 -1.94
CA PRO A 67 1.69 5.23 -2.43
C PRO A 67 1.80 5.33 -3.96
N GLN A 68 1.14 4.44 -4.69
CA GLN A 68 1.29 4.25 -6.13
C GLN A 68 -0.04 3.97 -6.84
N ALA A 69 -1.10 4.68 -6.48
CA ALA A 69 -2.38 4.59 -7.19
C ALA A 69 -2.20 5.02 -8.67
N HIS A 70 -2.98 4.44 -9.58
CA HIS A 70 -2.88 4.64 -11.03
C HIS A 70 -4.05 5.46 -11.56
N ILE A 71 -3.77 6.54 -12.30
CA ILE A 71 -4.82 7.22 -13.08
C ILE A 71 -5.04 6.43 -14.38
N GLU A 72 -6.19 5.77 -14.48
CA GLU A 72 -6.54 4.92 -15.64
C GLU A 72 -6.97 5.78 -16.83
N ARG A 73 -7.78 6.80 -16.55
CA ARG A 73 -8.30 7.75 -17.52
C ARG A 73 -8.65 9.04 -16.81
N GLY A 74 -8.68 10.14 -17.56
CA GLY A 74 -9.12 11.42 -17.04
C GLY A 74 -9.34 12.42 -18.15
N ASP A 75 -10.16 13.42 -17.85
CA ASP A 75 -10.42 14.59 -18.67
C ASP A 75 -10.29 15.88 -17.83
N ASP A 76 -10.86 16.98 -18.31
CA ASP A 76 -10.85 18.28 -17.62
C ASP A 76 -11.79 18.35 -16.41
N ARG A 77 -12.62 17.33 -16.18
CA ARG A 77 -13.63 17.29 -15.11
C ARG A 77 -13.34 16.25 -14.05
N GLU A 78 -12.91 15.06 -14.47
CA GLU A 78 -12.71 13.95 -13.55
C GLU A 78 -11.54 13.05 -13.95
N VAL A 79 -10.92 12.45 -12.94
CA VAL A 79 -9.93 11.39 -13.11
C VAL A 79 -10.38 10.13 -12.39
N HIS A 80 -10.20 9.00 -13.06
CA HIS A 80 -10.54 7.67 -12.56
C HIS A 80 -9.26 7.01 -12.05
N ILE A 81 -9.21 6.72 -10.75
CA ILE A 81 -7.99 6.27 -10.08
C ILE A 81 -8.21 4.86 -9.50
N CYS A 82 -7.32 3.93 -9.83
CA CYS A 82 -7.20 2.63 -9.17
C CYS A 82 -6.21 2.73 -8.02
N LEU A 83 -6.66 2.48 -6.78
CA LEU A 83 -5.85 2.69 -5.57
C LEU A 83 -4.80 1.59 -5.32
N LEU A 84 -5.10 0.33 -5.64
CA LEU A 84 -4.12 -0.78 -5.68
C LEU A 84 -4.10 -1.39 -7.09
N PRO A 85 -3.40 -0.77 -8.04
CA PRO A 85 -3.32 -1.27 -9.40
C PRO A 85 -2.39 -2.48 -9.47
N GLN A 86 -2.78 -3.50 -10.22
CA GLN A 86 -1.83 -4.42 -10.84
C GLN A 86 -1.02 -3.66 -11.89
N THR A 87 0.04 -4.28 -12.45
CA THR A 87 0.85 -3.62 -13.49
C THR A 87 -0.03 -3.25 -14.70
N PRO A 88 -0.21 -1.95 -15.00
CA PRO A 88 -1.14 -1.51 -16.04
C PRO A 88 -0.74 -2.00 -17.44
N PHE A 89 -1.71 -2.52 -18.20
CA PHE A 89 -1.51 -2.86 -19.60
C PHE A 89 -1.75 -1.65 -20.49
N CYS A 90 -0.70 -1.16 -21.15
CA CYS A 90 -0.80 -0.09 -22.11
C CYS A 90 -0.99 -0.61 -23.54
N HIS A 91 -1.74 0.16 -24.32
CA HIS A 91 -1.95 -0.08 -25.74
C HIS A 91 -2.06 1.26 -26.47
N GLU A 92 -1.81 1.20 -27.78
CA GLU A 92 -1.99 2.37 -28.64
C GLU A 92 -3.48 2.56 -28.92
N ASN A 93 -4.00 3.76 -28.64
CA ASN A 93 -5.31 4.21 -29.07
C ASN A 93 -5.14 5.37 -30.06
N GLU A 94 -6.17 5.72 -30.84
CA GLU A 94 -6.10 6.65 -31.98
C GLU A 94 -5.55 8.04 -31.62
N LYS A 95 -5.73 8.50 -30.37
CA LYS A 95 -5.37 9.86 -29.94
C LYS A 95 -4.40 9.94 -28.76
N CYS A 96 -4.31 8.90 -27.94
CA CYS A 96 -3.52 8.89 -26.71
C CYS A 96 -3.13 7.46 -26.33
N THR A 97 -2.27 7.31 -25.32
CA THR A 97 -1.99 6.00 -24.74
C THR A 97 -3.21 5.51 -23.94
N GLY A 98 -3.71 4.32 -24.26
CA GLY A 98 -4.78 3.67 -23.50
C GLY A 98 -4.21 2.73 -22.44
N TYR A 99 -4.93 2.58 -21.34
CA TYR A 99 -4.59 1.66 -20.24
C TYR A 99 -5.73 0.68 -19.99
N ASN A 100 -5.37 -0.50 -19.50
CA ASN A 100 -6.28 -1.48 -18.95
C ASN A 100 -5.63 -1.99 -17.67
N THR A 101 -6.14 -1.51 -16.54
CA THR A 101 -5.61 -1.83 -15.22
C THR A 101 -6.59 -2.72 -14.47
N GLU A 102 -6.11 -3.85 -13.97
CA GLU A 102 -6.82 -4.64 -12.97
C GLU A 102 -6.48 -4.15 -11.57
N GLY A 103 -7.38 -4.38 -10.61
CA GLY A 103 -7.19 -4.02 -9.21
C GLY A 103 -8.36 -3.21 -8.66
N GLY A 104 -8.09 -2.51 -7.57
CA GLY A 104 -9.06 -1.65 -6.89
C GLY A 104 -8.60 -1.34 -5.46
N PRO A 105 -9.41 -0.62 -4.66
CA PRO A 105 -10.66 0.02 -5.02
C PRO A 105 -10.48 1.13 -6.07
N TRP A 106 -11.59 1.50 -6.73
CA TRP A 106 -11.65 2.55 -7.74
C TRP A 106 -12.32 3.79 -7.17
N VAL A 107 -11.74 4.96 -7.44
CA VAL A 107 -12.26 6.25 -6.98
C VAL A 107 -12.26 7.26 -8.13
N THR A 108 -13.11 8.27 -8.02
CA THR A 108 -13.20 9.39 -8.98
C THR A 108 -13.03 10.70 -8.23
N THR A 109 -12.23 11.60 -8.76
CA THR A 109 -11.99 12.93 -8.17
C THR A 109 -11.72 13.97 -9.26
N GLY A 110 -11.80 15.25 -8.92
CA GLY A 110 -11.49 16.34 -9.83
C GLY A 110 -9.97 16.44 -10.08
N PRO A 111 -9.51 16.66 -11.32
CA PRO A 111 -8.09 16.82 -11.64
C PRO A 111 -7.41 17.97 -10.87
N GLU A 112 -8.17 19.03 -10.55
CA GLU A 112 -7.71 20.22 -9.84
C GLU A 112 -7.36 19.97 -8.36
N LEU A 113 -7.87 18.88 -7.78
CA LEU A 113 -7.59 18.51 -6.40
C LEU A 113 -6.24 17.78 -6.25
N LEU A 114 -5.67 17.28 -7.35
CA LEU A 114 -4.39 16.59 -7.36
C LEU A 114 -3.24 17.59 -7.34
N ILE A 115 -2.40 17.50 -6.32
CA ILE A 115 -1.27 18.38 -6.12
C ILE A 115 -0.02 17.78 -6.79
N PRO A 116 0.74 18.52 -7.61
CA PRO A 116 1.98 18.01 -8.21
C PRO A 116 2.98 17.50 -7.16
N ASP A 117 3.54 16.31 -7.39
CA ASP A 117 4.52 15.64 -6.52
C ASP A 117 5.77 15.15 -7.29
N GLY A 118 6.07 15.82 -8.40
CA GLY A 118 7.25 15.56 -9.21
C GLY A 118 7.07 14.41 -10.22
N ILE A 119 8.11 13.62 -10.40
CA ILE A 119 8.19 12.55 -11.42
C ILE A 119 8.65 11.26 -10.74
N ARG A 120 8.05 10.13 -11.12
CA ARG A 120 8.40 8.80 -10.59
C ARG A 120 8.54 7.79 -11.71
N SER A 121 9.42 6.81 -11.51
CA SER A 121 9.48 5.62 -12.37
C SER A 121 8.26 4.74 -12.10
N LYS A 122 7.62 4.26 -13.16
CA LYS A 122 6.47 3.36 -13.10
C LYS A 122 6.64 2.23 -14.11
N GLN A 123 6.22 1.04 -13.69
CA GLN A 123 6.22 -0.16 -14.51
C GLN A 123 4.92 -0.27 -15.30
N PHE A 124 5.02 -0.70 -16.55
CA PHE A 124 3.91 -0.97 -17.45
C PHE A 124 4.11 -2.31 -18.17
N ARG A 125 3.02 -2.83 -18.72
CA ARG A 125 3.03 -4.00 -19.62
C ARG A 125 2.36 -3.67 -20.94
N MET A 126 2.74 -4.41 -21.97
CA MET A 126 2.13 -4.36 -23.29
C MET A 126 2.24 -5.73 -23.96
N TRP A 127 1.41 -5.99 -24.96
CA TRP A 127 1.56 -7.21 -25.76
C TRP A 127 2.71 -7.06 -26.74
N GLY A 128 3.72 -7.93 -26.62
CA GLY A 128 4.81 -8.06 -27.56
C GLY A 128 4.40 -8.80 -28.83
N HIS A 129 5.40 -9.13 -29.64
CA HIS A 129 5.25 -9.72 -30.97
C HIS A 129 4.61 -11.11 -30.96
N THR A 130 4.68 -11.85 -29.86
CA THR A 130 4.07 -13.18 -29.71
C THR A 130 2.56 -13.12 -29.41
N GLY A 131 2.03 -11.93 -29.12
CA GLY A 131 0.59 -11.70 -28.95
C GLY A 131 0.05 -12.00 -27.55
N ARG A 132 -1.28 -12.12 -27.46
CA ARG A 132 -2.05 -12.13 -26.20
C ARG A 132 -2.09 -13.52 -25.56
N HIS A 133 -1.01 -13.91 -24.88
CA HIS A 133 -0.95 -15.16 -24.11
C HIS A 133 -0.07 -14.99 -22.86
N ARG A 134 -0.05 -15.98 -21.96
CA ARG A 134 0.63 -15.94 -20.65
C ARG A 134 2.04 -15.32 -20.66
N ASN A 135 2.83 -15.62 -21.69
CA ASN A 135 4.23 -15.22 -21.80
C ASN A 135 4.49 -14.23 -22.95
N GLY A 136 3.45 -13.59 -23.48
CA GLY A 136 3.55 -12.62 -24.57
C GLY A 136 3.57 -11.17 -24.11
N ALA A 137 3.47 -10.93 -22.80
CA ALA A 137 3.51 -9.60 -22.22
C ALA A 137 4.95 -9.13 -22.02
N VAL A 138 5.26 -7.97 -22.57
CA VAL A 138 6.55 -7.28 -22.42
C VAL A 138 6.39 -6.19 -21.36
N LEU A 139 7.31 -6.21 -20.41
CA LEU A 139 7.43 -5.28 -19.29
C LEU A 139 8.42 -4.17 -19.64
N PHE A 140 8.10 -2.95 -19.24
CA PHE A 140 9.02 -1.80 -19.35
C PHE A 140 8.74 -0.78 -18.25
N HIS A 141 9.73 0.08 -17.99
CA HIS A 141 9.61 1.22 -17.09
C HIS A 141 9.68 2.51 -17.88
N THR A 142 8.97 3.53 -17.39
CA THR A 142 9.15 4.91 -17.84
C THR A 142 8.84 5.86 -16.70
N PHE A 143 9.18 7.13 -16.90
CA PHE A 143 8.90 8.19 -15.95
C PHE A 143 7.53 8.81 -16.24
N VAL A 144 6.72 8.95 -15.20
CA VAL A 144 5.41 9.59 -15.25
C VAL A 144 5.31 10.67 -14.19
N ARG A 145 4.35 11.59 -14.33
CA ARG A 145 4.11 12.58 -13.28
C ARG A 145 3.53 11.89 -12.05
N ALA A 146 3.95 12.40 -10.90
CA ALA A 146 3.43 12.00 -9.62
C ALA A 146 2.57 13.12 -9.05
N TRP A 147 1.49 12.71 -8.41
CA TRP A 147 0.53 13.59 -7.77
C TRP A 147 0.27 13.14 -6.34
N LYS A 148 -0.23 14.05 -5.51
CA LYS A 148 -0.70 13.79 -4.15
C LYS A 148 -2.16 14.16 -4.04
N TYR A 149 -2.90 13.33 -3.32
CA TYR A 149 -4.27 13.62 -2.94
C TYR A 149 -4.59 13.02 -1.58
N THR A 150 -5.29 13.78 -0.75
CA THR A 150 -5.79 13.34 0.55
C THR A 150 -7.24 13.76 0.62
N GLU A 151 -8.13 12.79 0.81
CA GLU A 151 -9.56 13.09 0.92
C GLU A 151 -9.81 14.01 2.12
N PRO A 152 -10.71 15.02 1.98
CA PRO A 152 -11.02 15.95 3.06
C PRO A 152 -11.80 15.25 4.20
N ASP A 153 -11.85 15.89 5.36
CA ASP A 153 -12.59 15.42 6.55
C ASP A 153 -12.17 14.02 7.01
N PRO A 154 -10.93 13.86 7.52
CA PRO A 154 -10.41 12.58 8.00
C PRO A 154 -11.20 12.08 9.22
N LEU A 155 -11.58 10.81 9.19
CA LEU A 155 -12.36 10.16 10.26
C LEU A 155 -11.54 9.93 11.52
N TYR A 156 -10.22 9.79 11.38
CA TYR A 156 -9.29 9.44 12.46
C TYR A 156 -8.16 10.46 12.57
N GLU A 157 -8.47 11.75 12.47
CA GLU A 157 -7.53 12.85 12.69
C GLU A 157 -6.27 12.72 11.79
N LYS A 158 -5.10 12.52 12.40
CA LYS A 158 -3.79 12.42 11.74
C LYS A 158 -3.36 10.99 11.39
N TYR A 159 -4.13 9.98 11.79
CA TYR A 159 -3.71 8.59 11.69
C TYR A 159 -3.85 8.07 10.26
N THR A 160 -2.79 7.46 9.74
CA THR A 160 -2.76 6.85 8.41
C THR A 160 -1.94 5.56 8.41
N THR A 161 -2.27 4.63 7.51
CA THR A 161 -1.53 3.36 7.37
C THR A 161 -0.11 3.51 6.84
N LYS A 162 0.30 4.75 6.49
CA LYS A 162 1.68 5.08 6.16
C LYS A 162 2.63 4.90 7.35
N GLU A 163 2.18 5.33 8.53
CA GLU A 163 3.01 5.44 9.73
C GLU A 163 2.41 4.71 10.94
N TRP A 164 1.13 4.34 10.88
CA TRP A 164 0.40 3.73 11.99
C TRP A 164 -0.24 2.42 11.56
N THR A 165 -0.56 1.57 12.51
CA THR A 165 -1.33 0.34 12.26
C THR A 165 -2.75 0.51 12.78
N ARG A 166 -3.71 0.10 11.96
CA ARG A 166 -5.14 0.08 12.29
C ARG A 166 -5.53 -1.32 12.75
N TYR A 167 -6.09 -1.43 13.95
CA TYR A 167 -6.65 -2.65 14.50
C TYR A 167 -8.17 -2.52 14.59
N LEU A 168 -8.90 -3.44 13.96
CA LEU A 168 -10.35 -3.55 14.07
C LEU A 168 -10.68 -4.45 15.26
N ILE A 169 -11.34 -3.89 16.28
CA ILE A 169 -11.63 -4.59 17.53
C ILE A 169 -13.14 -4.71 17.67
N GLU A 170 -13.64 -5.94 17.67
CA GLU A 170 -15.05 -6.22 17.94
C GLU A 170 -15.26 -6.44 19.43
N CYS A 171 -16.23 -5.73 19.99
CA CYS A 171 -16.73 -5.89 21.35
C CYS A 171 -18.06 -6.63 21.27
N GLN A 172 -18.12 -7.79 21.90
CA GLN A 172 -19.30 -8.63 21.96
C GLN A 172 -19.61 -9.00 23.42
N PRO A 173 -20.88 -9.09 23.82
CA PRO A 173 -21.24 -9.68 25.11
C PRO A 173 -20.69 -11.10 25.19
N ASP A 174 -20.12 -11.45 26.34
CA ASP A 174 -19.76 -12.83 26.61
C ASP A 174 -21.03 -13.68 26.81
N ILE A 175 -21.01 -14.90 26.33
CA ILE A 175 -22.15 -15.83 26.41
C ILE A 175 -22.17 -16.50 27.79
N GLU A 176 -21.00 -16.70 28.41
CA GLU A 176 -20.89 -17.42 29.69
C GLU A 176 -21.15 -16.48 30.89
N PRO A 177 -20.28 -15.49 31.21
CA PRO A 177 -20.56 -14.51 32.24
C PRO A 177 -21.54 -13.43 31.77
N ALA A 178 -22.68 -13.32 32.47
CA ALA A 178 -23.60 -12.20 32.32
C ALA A 178 -22.88 -10.86 32.56
N ASP A 179 -23.18 -9.86 31.72
CA ASP A 179 -22.62 -8.49 31.74
C ASP A 179 -21.11 -8.35 31.42
N ALA A 180 -20.42 -9.44 31.07
CA ALA A 180 -19.04 -9.38 30.59
C ALA A 180 -18.95 -9.10 29.09
N PHE A 181 -17.84 -8.51 28.66
CA PHE A 181 -17.57 -8.20 27.27
C PHE A 181 -16.21 -8.74 26.84
N VAL A 182 -16.18 -9.30 25.64
CA VAL A 182 -14.96 -9.78 24.98
C VAL A 182 -14.61 -8.82 23.85
N TYR A 183 -13.36 -8.36 23.84
CA TYR A 183 -12.79 -7.55 22.77
C TYR A 183 -11.88 -8.43 21.92
N ARG A 184 -12.19 -8.54 20.63
CA ARG A 184 -11.48 -9.45 19.74
C ARG A 184 -11.00 -8.74 18.47
N ASN A 185 -9.77 -9.02 18.09
CA ASN A 185 -9.22 -8.77 16.77
C ASN A 185 -8.75 -10.11 16.18
N GLU A 186 -8.35 -10.13 14.91
CA GLU A 186 -7.73 -11.31 14.28
C GLU A 186 -6.49 -11.82 15.04
N ALA A 187 -5.74 -10.92 15.71
CA ALA A 187 -4.49 -11.25 16.37
C ALA A 187 -4.58 -11.53 17.88
N PHE A 188 -5.65 -11.09 18.56
CA PHE A 188 -5.75 -11.20 20.02
C PHE A 188 -7.19 -11.10 20.53
N THR A 189 -7.37 -11.57 21.77
CA THR A 189 -8.62 -11.48 22.54
C THR A 189 -8.33 -10.87 23.90
N LEU A 190 -9.19 -9.97 24.37
CA LEU A 190 -9.15 -9.34 25.69
C LEU A 190 -10.51 -9.54 26.37
N TYR A 191 -10.50 -9.63 27.69
CA TYR A 191 -11.67 -10.01 28.49
C TYR A 191 -12.21 -8.86 29.35
N SER A 192 -11.60 -7.67 29.28
CA SER A 192 -12.06 -6.51 30.04
C SER A 192 -11.70 -5.18 29.36
N ARG A 193 -12.38 -4.12 29.79
CA ARG A 193 -12.10 -2.75 29.31
C ARG A 193 -10.71 -2.30 29.74
N GLU A 194 -10.28 -2.70 30.94
CA GLU A 194 -8.98 -2.37 31.52
C GLU A 194 -7.84 -3.00 30.72
N GLU A 195 -8.02 -4.23 30.21
CA GLU A 195 -7.05 -4.87 29.32
C GLU A 195 -6.92 -4.12 28.00
N LEU A 196 -8.04 -3.67 27.43
CA LEU A 196 -8.04 -2.85 26.21
C LEU A 196 -7.30 -1.53 26.43
N GLU A 197 -7.60 -0.81 27.50
CA GLU A 197 -6.94 0.47 27.80
C GLU A 197 -5.45 0.31 28.07
N ARG A 198 -5.04 -0.77 28.75
CA ARG A 198 -3.63 -1.13 28.91
C ARG A 198 -2.95 -1.40 27.58
N LEU A 199 -3.59 -2.14 26.68
CA LEU A 199 -3.06 -2.43 25.35
C LEU A 199 -2.90 -1.14 24.54
N VAL A 200 -3.91 -0.26 24.55
CA VAL A 200 -3.87 1.06 23.89
C VAL A 200 -2.69 1.87 24.40
N GLY A 201 -2.44 1.87 25.72
CA GLY A 201 -1.30 2.56 26.32
C GLY A 201 0.06 1.99 25.88
N ILE A 202 0.21 0.67 25.91
CA ILE A 202 1.45 -0.03 25.48
C ILE A 202 1.74 0.24 24.00
N LEU A 203 0.73 0.23 23.15
CA LEU A 203 0.89 0.48 21.72
C LEU A 203 0.92 1.97 21.36
N HIS A 204 0.93 2.87 22.34
CA HIS A 204 0.89 4.33 22.13
C HIS A 204 -0.24 4.78 21.18
N GLY A 205 -1.40 4.13 21.31
CA GLY A 205 -2.51 4.26 20.39
C GLY A 205 -3.63 5.18 20.86
N LYS A 206 -4.62 5.35 19.99
CA LYS A 206 -5.89 6.01 20.27
C LYS A 206 -7.04 5.16 19.74
N LEU A 207 -8.07 5.01 20.57
CA LEU A 207 -9.28 4.26 20.26
C LEU A 207 -10.36 5.18 19.71
N PHE A 208 -11.00 4.76 18.62
CA PHE A 208 -12.14 5.41 18.00
C PHE A 208 -13.33 4.46 17.93
N ASN A 209 -14.54 5.02 17.88
CA ASN A 209 -15.73 4.23 17.56
C ASN A 209 -15.74 3.90 16.07
N GLY A 210 -16.09 2.66 15.74
CA GLY A 210 -16.27 2.20 14.37
C GLY A 210 -17.63 2.61 13.79
N PHE A 211 -17.88 2.19 12.54
CA PHE A 211 -19.11 2.53 11.82
C PHE A 211 -20.36 1.76 12.31
N ARG A 212 -20.19 0.74 13.15
CA ARG A 212 -21.28 -0.04 13.74
C ARG A 212 -21.11 -0.18 15.25
N PRO A 213 -22.21 -0.30 16.02
CA PRO A 213 -22.13 -0.59 17.45
C PRO A 213 -21.28 -1.83 17.73
N GLY A 214 -20.47 -1.75 18.78
CA GLY A 214 -19.53 -2.80 19.19
C GLY A 214 -18.25 -2.88 18.35
N LEU A 215 -18.11 -2.15 17.24
CA LEU A 215 -16.84 -2.07 16.53
C LEU A 215 -16.02 -0.87 17.04
N PHE A 216 -14.75 -1.12 17.37
CA PHE A 216 -13.77 -0.12 17.72
C PHE A 216 -12.61 -0.14 16.73
N ILE A 217 -12.01 1.02 16.50
CA ILE A 217 -10.88 1.21 15.61
C ILE A 217 -9.73 1.78 16.42
N LEU A 218 -8.71 0.95 16.65
CA LEU A 218 -7.50 1.36 17.34
C LEU A 218 -6.45 1.73 16.31
N TRP A 219 -6.00 2.97 16.34
CA TRP A 219 -4.79 3.40 15.64
C TRP A 219 -3.63 3.44 16.61
N ALA A 220 -2.60 2.64 16.34
CA ALA A 220 -1.49 2.47 17.28
C ALA A 220 -0.18 2.12 16.56
N TYR A 221 0.90 2.03 17.33
CA TYR A 221 2.15 1.46 16.84
C TYR A 221 1.95 0.01 16.42
N ARG A 222 2.71 -0.41 15.41
CA ARG A 222 2.67 -1.79 14.93
C ARG A 222 3.22 -2.72 16.00
N MET A 223 2.37 -3.63 16.44
CA MET A 223 2.72 -4.75 17.31
C MET A 223 3.45 -5.84 16.52
N GLU A 224 4.65 -6.23 16.95
CA GLU A 224 5.44 -7.32 16.38
C GLU A 224 5.81 -8.34 17.45
N TRP A 225 5.67 -9.64 17.14
CA TRP A 225 6.08 -10.72 18.03
C TRP A 225 7.43 -11.29 17.60
N LYS A 226 8.33 -11.50 18.57
CA LYS A 226 9.60 -12.19 18.36
C LYS A 226 9.85 -13.22 19.45
N GLU A 227 10.39 -14.35 19.04
CA GLU A 227 10.88 -15.37 19.96
C GLU A 227 12.38 -15.23 20.12
N LEU A 228 12.86 -15.35 21.35
CA LEU A 228 14.29 -15.29 21.64
C LEU A 228 14.74 -16.45 22.50
N PRO A 229 15.92 -17.02 22.24
CA PRO A 229 16.51 -18.01 23.12
C PRO A 229 16.74 -17.40 24.51
N ALA A 230 16.72 -18.26 25.54
CA ALA A 230 16.78 -17.85 26.94
C ALA A 230 17.93 -16.87 27.27
N TRP A 231 19.12 -17.09 26.69
CA TRP A 231 20.29 -16.25 26.93
C TRP A 231 20.10 -14.82 26.38
N GLU A 232 19.54 -14.68 25.18
CA GLU A 232 19.29 -13.38 24.55
C GLU A 232 18.14 -12.66 25.25
N TRP A 233 17.07 -13.40 25.58
CA TRP A 233 15.96 -12.87 26.35
C TRP A 233 16.42 -12.32 27.70
N ASN A 234 17.30 -13.02 28.42
CA ASN A 234 17.83 -12.56 29.71
C ASN A 234 18.67 -11.28 29.59
N MET A 235 19.40 -11.11 28.47
CA MET A 235 20.25 -9.95 28.22
C MET A 235 19.50 -8.69 27.76
N LEU A 236 18.24 -8.81 27.34
CA LEU A 236 17.44 -7.68 26.87
C LEU A 236 17.22 -6.62 27.97
N LYS A 237 17.60 -5.37 27.71
CA LYS A 237 17.31 -4.26 28.61
C LYS A 237 15.92 -3.70 28.31
N ALA A 238 14.90 -4.40 28.77
CA ALA A 238 13.49 -4.02 28.61
C ALA A 238 12.68 -4.44 29.84
N ASP A 239 11.60 -3.69 30.12
CA ASP A 239 10.71 -3.99 31.23
C ASP A 239 10.02 -5.34 31.00
N THR A 240 9.99 -6.16 32.06
CA THR A 240 9.37 -7.48 32.01
C THR A 240 7.90 -7.36 32.43
N HIS A 241 7.01 -7.74 31.53
CA HIS A 241 5.59 -7.83 31.79
C HIS A 241 5.23 -9.26 32.18
N LEU A 242 4.58 -9.40 33.34
CA LEU A 242 4.20 -10.69 33.92
C LEU A 242 3.02 -11.34 33.20
N SER A 243 2.28 -10.61 32.37
CA SER A 243 1.26 -11.16 31.47
C SER A 243 0.95 -10.13 30.39
N PHE A 244 0.92 -10.58 29.14
CA PHE A 244 0.48 -9.79 28.01
C PHE A 244 -0.19 -10.70 26.99
N LEU A 245 -1.47 -10.45 26.72
CA LEU A 245 -2.28 -11.24 25.77
C LEU A 245 -2.23 -12.76 26.02
N GLY A 246 -2.29 -13.15 27.31
CA GLY A 246 -2.24 -14.56 27.73
C GLY A 246 -0.85 -15.20 27.72
N ILE A 247 0.21 -14.46 27.35
CA ILE A 247 1.59 -14.95 27.34
C ILE A 247 2.36 -14.36 28.53
N SER A 248 3.10 -15.22 29.23
CA SER A 248 3.91 -14.84 30.38
C SER A 248 5.20 -15.66 30.48
N PRO A 249 6.35 -15.05 30.81
CA PRO A 249 6.62 -13.60 30.83
C PRO A 249 6.98 -13.07 29.43
N VAL A 250 6.80 -11.77 29.20
CA VAL A 250 7.27 -11.09 27.98
C VAL A 250 8.12 -9.86 28.31
N ARG A 251 8.97 -9.45 27.38
CA ARG A 251 9.68 -8.15 27.41
C ARG A 251 9.19 -7.30 26.24
N ILE A 252 8.94 -6.01 26.49
CA ILE A 252 8.39 -5.10 25.48
C ILE A 252 9.39 -3.98 25.19
N GLN A 253 9.66 -3.72 23.92
CA GLN A 253 10.50 -2.60 23.49
C GLN A 253 9.76 -1.77 22.45
N THR A 254 9.84 -0.45 22.59
CA THR A 254 9.20 0.50 21.68
C THR A 254 10.24 1.24 20.83
N ASP A 255 10.06 1.21 19.51
CA ASP A 255 10.73 2.09 18.55
C ASP A 255 9.77 3.22 18.14
N HIS A 256 9.92 4.38 18.78
CA HIS A 256 9.12 5.57 18.48
C HIS A 256 9.38 6.16 17.10
N LYS A 257 10.54 5.90 16.47
CA LYS A 257 10.84 6.45 15.14
C LYS A 257 10.12 5.68 14.05
N ARG A 258 9.99 4.37 14.22
CA ARG A 258 9.31 3.48 13.27
C ARG A 258 7.86 3.18 13.63
N HIS A 259 7.40 3.66 14.79
CA HIS A 259 6.10 3.32 15.37
C HIS A 259 5.91 1.80 15.48
N ILE A 260 6.87 1.12 16.10
CA ILE A 260 6.85 -0.34 16.30
C ILE A 260 6.97 -0.64 17.80
N VAL A 261 6.15 -1.55 18.29
CA VAL A 261 6.28 -2.18 19.61
C VAL A 261 6.59 -3.64 19.41
N THR A 262 7.79 -4.07 19.81
CA THR A 262 8.22 -5.46 19.71
C THR A 262 8.00 -6.16 21.05
N ILE A 263 7.25 -7.26 21.03
CA ILE A 263 7.02 -8.14 22.17
C ILE A 263 7.88 -9.38 22.01
N TYR A 264 8.79 -9.55 22.96
CA TYR A 264 9.71 -10.67 23.04
C TYR A 264 9.19 -11.72 24.00
N LYS A 265 8.90 -12.91 23.49
CA LYS A 265 8.65 -14.09 24.30
C LYS A 265 9.89 -14.99 24.30
N LYS A 266 10.10 -15.68 25.42
CA LYS A 266 11.18 -16.64 25.57
C LYS A 266 10.84 -17.90 24.77
N SER A 267 11.76 -18.34 23.91
CA SER A 267 11.67 -19.66 23.27
C SER A 267 11.77 -20.75 24.32
N GLU A 268 10.98 -21.81 24.16
CA GLU A 268 11.07 -23.02 24.98
C GLU A 268 12.42 -23.73 24.82
#